data_AF-A0A1I2ID78-F1
#
_entry.id   AF-A0A1I2ID78-F1
#
_cell.length_a   1.000
_cell.length_b   1.000
_cell.length_c   1.000
_cell.angle_alpha   90.00
_cell.angle_beta   90.00
_cell.angle_gamma   90.00
#
_symmetry.space_group_name_H-M   'P 1'
#
loop_
_entity.id
_entity.type
_entity.pdbx_description
1 polymer ?
#
loop_
_entity_poly.entity_id
_entity_poly.type
_entity_poly.pdbx_seq_one_letter_code
_entity_poly.pdbx_strand_id
1 'polypeptide(L)' 'MPQLVLEDFNLAAAERRLCLAALDQGGNIVNAAKLLGITRHALKRRIIKLRITWPQPASQVPVSAPSISPSA' A
#
# COMPACT_ATOMS: atom_id res chain seq x y z
N MET A 1 9.67 10.07 -6.14
CA MET A 1 9.53 8.86 -5.31
C MET A 1 8.72 9.23 -4.09
N PRO A 2 7.66 8.50 -3.73
CA PRO A 2 6.87 8.81 -2.54
C PRO A 2 7.76 8.72 -1.28
N GLN A 3 7.65 9.70 -0.40
CA GLN A 3 8.36 9.71 0.87
C GLN A 3 7.70 8.70 1.81
N LEU A 4 8.44 7.70 2.26
CA LEU A 4 7.94 6.69 3.21
C LEU A 4 8.53 6.98 4.59
N VAL A 5 7.69 7.46 5.51
CA VAL A 5 8.09 7.76 6.88
C VAL A 5 7.92 6.51 7.75
N LEU A 6 9.01 6.13 8.42
CA LEU A 6 9.02 5.09 9.44
C LEU A 6 8.85 5.76 10.80
N GLU A 7 7.76 5.50 11.49
CA GLU A 7 7.43 6.14 12.77
C GLU A 7 8.27 5.55 13.92
N ASP A 8 8.66 4.28 13.80
CA ASP A 8 9.37 3.54 14.85
C ASP A 8 10.55 2.74 14.28
N PHE A 9 11.52 2.39 15.14
CA PHE A 9 12.62 1.47 14.83
C PHE A 9 12.20 -0.01 14.75
N ASN A 10 10.91 -0.28 14.51
CA ASN A 10 10.40 -1.63 14.37
C ASN A 10 10.57 -2.10 12.91
N LEU A 11 11.57 -2.96 12.70
CA LEU A 11 11.89 -3.50 11.37
C LEU A 11 10.69 -4.19 10.71
N ALA A 12 9.88 -4.94 11.46
CA ALA A 12 8.74 -5.65 10.90
C ALA A 12 7.63 -4.70 10.44
N ALA A 13 7.38 -3.63 11.21
CA ALA A 13 6.42 -2.59 10.84
C ALA A 13 6.90 -1.80 9.61
N ALA A 14 8.18 -1.46 9.58
CA ALA A 14 8.81 -0.79 8.45
C ALA A 14 8.74 -1.63 7.17
N GLU A 15 9.11 -2.91 7.25
CA GLU A 15 9.05 -3.85 6.12
C GLU A 15 7.61 -4.00 5.61
N ARG A 16 6.62 -4.04 6.52
CA ARG A 16 5.20 -4.12 6.17
C ARG A 16 4.74 -2.88 5.41
N ARG A 17 5.06 -1.67 5.89
CA ARG A 17 4.73 -0.41 5.21
C ARG A 17 5.37 -0.32 3.83
N LEU A 18 6.63 -0.72 3.72
CA LEU A 18 7.38 -0.67 2.47
C LEU A 18 6.79 -1.65 1.42
N CYS A 19 6.42 -2.86 1.84
CA CYS A 19 5.73 -3.81 0.96
C CYS A 19 4.35 -3.30 0.52
N LEU A 20 3.57 -2.69 1.41
CA LEU A 20 2.27 -2.10 1.07
C LEU A 20 2.41 -0.96 0.05
N ALA A 21 3.33 -0.02 0.28
CA ALA A 21 3.56 1.08 -0.65
C ALA A 21 4.01 0.59 -2.04
N ALA A 22 4.84 -0.45 -2.10
CA ALA A 22 5.25 -1.04 -3.37
C ALA A 22 4.09 -1.76 -4.08
N LEU A 23 3.20 -2.43 -3.34
CA LEU A 23 2.02 -3.09 -3.91
C LEU A 23 1.01 -2.09 -4.46
N ASP A 24 0.79 -0.99 -3.73
CA ASP A 24 -0.07 0.11 -4.14
C ASP A 24 0.48 0.81 -5.39
N GLN A 25 1.74 1.23 -5.35
CA GLN A 25 2.40 1.89 -6.48
C GLN A 25 2.58 0.97 -7.70
N GLY A 26 2.84 -0.32 -7.48
CA GLY A 26 3.07 -1.29 -8.55
C GLY A 26 1.78 -1.81 -9.20
N GLY A 27 0.65 -1.74 -8.51
CA GLY A 27 -0.66 -2.28 -8.92
C GLY A 27 -0.72 -3.82 -9.02
N ASN A 28 0.42 -4.49 -9.16
CA ASN A 28 0.55 -5.94 -9.18
C ASN A 28 1.85 -6.38 -8.49
N ILE A 29 1.89 -7.65 -8.08
CA ILE A 29 3.02 -8.22 -7.32
C ILE A 29 4.33 -8.18 -8.10
N VAL A 30 4.30 -8.31 -9.44
CA VAL A 30 5.52 -8.34 -10.27
C VAL A 30 6.17 -6.96 -10.30
N ASN A 31 5.40 -5.91 -10.57
CA ASN A 31 5.87 -4.53 -10.57
C ASN A 31 6.29 -4.08 -9.17
N ALA A 32 5.53 -4.44 -8.14
CA ALA A 32 5.90 -4.17 -6.75
C ALA A 32 7.26 -4.80 -6.39
N ALA A 33 7.49 -6.05 -6.79
CA ALA A 33 8.77 -6.72 -6.54
C ALA A 33 9.94 -6.03 -7.27
N LYS A 34 9.71 -5.54 -8.50
CA LYS A 34 10.70 -4.75 -9.25
C LYS A 34 11.02 -3.43 -8.55
N LEU A 35 10.02 -2.70 -8.04
CA LEU A 35 10.22 -1.44 -7.29
C LEU A 35 11.08 -1.67 -6.03
N LEU A 36 10.90 -2.82 -5.38
CA LEU A 36 11.65 -3.22 -4.20
C LEU A 36 13.04 -3.79 -4.50
N GLY A 37 13.35 -4.08 -5.76
CA GLY A 37 14.60 -4.77 -6.14
C GLY A 37 14.69 -6.22 -5.65
N ILE A 38 13.55 -6.91 -5.45
CA ILE A 38 13.49 -8.30 -5.00
C ILE A 38 12.75 -9.20 -5.99
N THR A 39 12.82 -10.52 -5.79
CA THR A 39 12.05 -11.45 -6.60
C THR A 39 10.58 -11.49 -6.18
N ARG A 40 9.69 -11.86 -7.11
CA ARG A 40 8.27 -12.11 -6.83
C ARG A 40 8.07 -13.11 -5.68
N HIS A 41 8.89 -14.16 -5.61
CA HIS A 41 8.83 -15.19 -4.57
C HIS A 41 9.18 -14.62 -3.19
N ALA A 42 10.21 -13.76 -3.12
CA ALA A 42 10.57 -13.06 -1.89
C ALA A 42 9.41 -12.16 -1.42
N LEU A 43 8.80 -11.39 -2.32
CA LEU A 43 7.66 -10.54 -1.98
C LEU A 43 6.46 -11.37 -1.48
N LYS A 44 6.12 -12.47 -2.16
CA LYS A 44 5.02 -13.37 -1.73
C LYS A 44 5.25 -13.91 -0.32
N ARG A 45 6.48 -14.31 0.01
CA ARG A 45 6.84 -14.77 1.36
C ARG A 45 6.67 -13.67 2.40
N ARG A 46 7.07 -12.43 2.09
CA ARG A 46 6.90 -11.27 2.99
C ARG A 46 5.44 -10.95 3.24
N ILE A 47 4.58 -11.00 2.22
CA ILE A 47 3.13 -10.82 2.36
C ILE A 47 2.55 -11.80 3.38
N ILE A 48 2.91 -13.09 3.27
CA ILE A 48 2.45 -14.14 4.20
C ILE A 48 3.00 -13.90 5.61
N LYS A 49 4.31 -13.66 5.73
CA LYS A 49 5.00 -13.48 7.02
C LYS A 49 4.49 -12.26 7.78
N LEU A 50 4.26 -11.15 7.08
CA LEU A 50 3.83 -9.87 7.66
C LEU A 50 2.31 -9.71 7.70
N ARG A 51 1.56 -10.78 7.34
CA ARG A 51 0.09 -10.82 7.32
C ARG A 51 -0.49 -9.59 6.59
N ILE A 52 0.02 -9.31 5.40
CA ILE A 52 -0.45 -8.21 4.56
C ILE A 52 -1.70 -8.65 3.80
N THR A 53 -2.80 -7.95 3.99
CA THR A 53 -4.04 -8.16 3.23
C THR A 53 -3.95 -7.42 1.90
N TRP A 54 -3.80 -8.16 0.79
CA TRP A 54 -3.73 -7.64 -0.57
C TRP A 54 -4.37 -8.63 -1.56
N PRO A 55 -5.15 -8.21 -2.58
CA PRO A 55 -5.49 -6.82 -2.94
C PRO A 55 -6.32 -6.13 -1.86
N GLN A 56 -6.02 -4.86 -1.56
CA GLN A 56 -6.92 -4.09 -0.72
C GLN A 56 -8.25 -3.96 -1.49
N PRO A 57 -9.40 -4.23 -0.84
CA PRO A 57 -10.68 -3.84 -1.43
C PRO A 57 -10.56 -2.36 -1.75
N ALA A 58 -10.92 -1.96 -2.98
CA ALA A 58 -10.80 -0.58 -3.44
C ALA A 58 -11.35 0.33 -2.35
N SER A 59 -10.46 1.08 -1.69
CA SER A 59 -10.85 2.01 -0.64
C SER A 59 -11.74 3.02 -1.33
N GLN A 60 -13.04 2.91 -1.11
CA GLN A 60 -14.03 3.84 -1.61
C GLN A 60 -13.60 5.20 -1.09
N VAL A 61 -13.09 6.04 -1.98
CA VAL A 61 -12.87 7.46 -1.70
C VAL A 61 -14.20 7.96 -1.13
N PRO A 62 -14.23 8.59 0.05
CA PRO A 62 -15.47 9.19 0.52
C PRO A 62 -15.87 10.23 -0.51
N VAL A 63 -16.92 9.89 -1.29
CA VAL A 63 -17.60 10.82 -2.18
C VAL A 63 -18.03 11.99 -1.32
N SER A 64 -17.29 13.10 -1.44
CA SER A 64 -17.65 14.33 -0.74
C SER A 64 -19.05 14.70 -1.20
N ALA A 65 -19.97 14.71 -0.24
CA ALA A 65 -21.39 14.96 -0.46
C ALA A 65 -21.58 16.23 -1.30
N PRO A 66 -22.48 16.25 -2.30
CA PRO A 66 -22.83 17.48 -2.97
C PRO A 66 -23.54 18.41 -1.96
N SER A 67 -22.86 19.48 -1.55
CA SER A 67 -23.52 20.61 -0.87
C SER A 67 -24.45 21.30 -1.86
N ILE A 68 -25.71 20.89 -1.86
CA ILE A 68 -26.78 21.63 -2.52
C ILE A 68 -27.05 22.85 -1.64
N SER A 69 -26.53 24.02 -2.03
CA SER A 69 -26.95 25.30 -1.46
C SER A 69 -28.33 25.67 -2.03
N PRO A 70 -29.34 25.98 -1.21
CA PRO A 70 -30.59 26.54 -1.71
C PRO A 70 -30.35 28.04 -2.01
N SER A 71 -30.50 28.43 -3.28
CA SER A 71 -30.55 29.85 -3.65
C SER A 71 -31.95 30.38 -3.37
N ALA A 72 -32.01 31.48 -2.63
CA ALA A 72 -33.19 32.31 -2.41
C ALA A 72 -33.62 33.03 -3.68
#